data_AF-A0A412ZC49-F1
#
_entry.id   AF-A0A412ZC49-F1
#
_cell.length_a   1.000
_cell.length_b   1.000
_cell.length_c   1.000
_cell.angle_alpha   90.00
_cell.angle_beta   90.00
_cell.angle_gamma   90.00
#
_symmetry.space_group_name_H-M   'P 1'
#
loop_
_entity.id
_entity.type
_entity.pdbx_description
1 polymer ?
#
loop_
_entity_poly.entity_id
_entity_poly.type
_entity_poly.pdbx_seq_one_letter_code
_entity_poly.pdbx_strand_id
1 'polypeptide(L)' 'MTPRWIQTLCSNGKIPGAVKFGRDWAIPKDAMKPTDGRVTTGEYKNWRNKMEK' A
#
# COMPACT_ATOMS: atom_id res chain seq x y z
N MET A 1 1.67 -7.75 6.32
CA MET A 1 1.05 -6.43 6.59
C MET A 1 1.08 -6.25 8.09
N THR A 2 1.93 -5.37 8.63
CA THR A 2 2.01 -5.17 10.10
C THR A 2 1.17 -3.97 10.54
N PRO A 3 0.60 -3.97 11.76
CA PRO A 3 -0.15 -2.83 12.27
C PRO A 3 0.65 -1.52 12.27
N ARG A 4 1.96 -1.60 12.53
CA ARG A 4 2.87 -0.44 12.49
C ARG A 4 2.96 0.15 11.08
N TRP A 5 3.04 -0.69 10.05
CA TRP A 5 3.10 -0.21 8.66
C TRP A 5 1.81 0.52 8.26
N ILE A 6 0.65 -0.02 8.65
CA ILE A 6 -0.65 0.61 8.38
C ILE A 6 -0.73 1.98 9.06
N GLN A 7 -0.32 2.08 10.33
CA GLN A 7 -0.27 3.36 11.03
C GLN A 7 0.62 4.39 10.32
N THR A 8 1.79 3.96 9.81
CA THR A 8 2.66 4.82 9.01
C THR A 8 2.00 5.25 7.69
N LEU A 9 1.29 4.36 7.00
CA LEU A 9 0.56 4.72 5.78
C LEU A 9 -0.54 5.76 6.04
N CYS A 10 -1.32 5.57 7.10
CA CYS A 10 -2.36 6.52 7.50
C CYS A 10 -1.75 7.86 7.90
N SER A 11 -0.68 7.85 8.71
CA SER A 11 0.01 9.07 9.15
C SER A 11 0.65 9.85 8.00
N ASN A 12 1.17 9.13 7.01
CA ASN A 12 1.80 9.74 5.83
C ASN A 12 0.77 10.20 4.77
N GLY A 13 -0.53 10.09 5.04
CA GLY A 13 -1.58 10.49 4.09
C GLY A 13 -1.65 9.62 2.83
N LYS A 14 -1.07 8.42 2.83
CA LYS A 14 -1.13 7.50 1.68
C LYS A 14 -2.50 6.84 1.52
N ILE A 15 -3.33 6.89 2.56
CA ILE A 15 -4.69 6.38 2.56
C ILE A 15 -5.62 7.59 2.66
N PRO A 16 -6.21 8.06 1.55
CA PRO A 16 -7.05 9.25 1.56
C PRO A 16 -8.30 9.03 2.41
N GLY A 17 -8.64 10.03 3.21
CA GLY A 17 -9.78 9.96 4.14
C GLY A 17 -9.51 9.16 5.42
N ALA A 18 -8.31 8.63 5.62
CA ALA A 18 -7.95 8.04 6.91
C ALA A 18 -7.84 9.14 7.99
N VAL A 19 -8.60 9.00 9.08
CA VAL A 19 -8.62 9.95 10.19
C VAL A 19 -8.25 9.22 11.49
N LYS A 20 -7.43 9.86 12.32
CA LYS A 20 -7.04 9.33 13.63
C LYS A 20 -8.11 9.67 14.67
N PHE A 21 -8.70 8.65 15.27
CA PHE A 21 -9.65 8.76 16.39
C PHE A 21 -9.00 8.19 17.65
N GLY A 22 -8.38 9.07 18.45
CA GLY A 22 -7.68 8.66 19.66
C GLY A 22 -6.51 7.72 19.37
N ARG A 23 -6.62 6.45 19.77
CA ARG A 23 -5.62 5.40 19.47
C ARG A 23 -5.87 4.69 18.13
N ASP A 24 -7.08 4.79 17.59
CA ASP A 24 -7.49 4.04 16.41
C ASP A 24 -7.50 4.91 15.15
N TRP A 25 -7.54 4.26 13.99
CA TRP A 25 -7.64 4.90 12.69
C TRP A 25 -8.97 4.52 12.04
N ALA A 26 -9.78 5.51 11.69
CA ALA A 26 -10.94 5.32 10.84
C ALA A 26 -10.48 5.39 9.37
N ILE A 27 -10.64 4.30 8.64
CA ILE A 27 -10.32 4.19 7.22
C ILE A 27 -11.65 4.01 6.47
N PRO A 28 -11.95 4.86 5.46
CA PRO A 28 -13.18 4.72 4.70
C PRO A 28 -13.16 3.44 3.87
N LYS A 29 -14.32 2.81 3.70
CA LYS A 29 -14.47 1.55 2.94
C LYS A 29 -14.02 1.67 1.48
N ASP A 30 -14.09 2.88 0.93
CA ASP A 30 -13.76 3.19 -0.46
C ASP A 30 -12.27 3.54 -0.64
N ALA A 31 -11.46 3.48 0.43
CA ALA A 31 -10.03 3.73 0.36
C ALA A 31 -9.32 2.60 -0.41
N MET A 32 -8.68 2.96 -1.53
CA MET A 32 -7.90 2.00 -2.31
C MET A 32 -6.57 1.68 -1.62
N LYS A 33 -6.13 0.42 -1.73
CA LYS A 33 -4.82 0.00 -1.21
C LYS A 33 -3.72 0.84 -1.87
N PRO A 34 -2.82 1.46 -1.08
CA PRO A 34 -1.76 2.28 -1.66
C PRO A 34 -0.82 1.41 -2.50
N THR A 35 -0.43 1.94 -3.66
CA THR A 35 0.52 1.28 -4.57
C THR A 35 1.86 1.07 -3.87
N ASP A 36 2.40 -0.15 -3.98
CA ASP A 36 3.72 -0.46 -3.41
C ASP A 36 4.81 0.21 -4.24
N GLY A 37 5.41 1.26 -3.68
CA GLY A 37 6.44 2.06 -4.34
C GLY A 37 7.81 1.39 -4.43
N ARG A 38 7.97 0.13 -4.00
CA ARG A 38 9.23 -0.61 -4.19
C ARG A 38 9.33 -1.19 -5.58
N VAL A 39 8.20 -1.30 -6.28
CA VAL A 39 8.17 -1.70 -7.69
C VAL A 39 8.47 -0.45 -8.53
N THR A 40 9.72 -0.33 -8.99
CA THR A 40 10.17 0.80 -9.80
C THR A 40 9.79 0.62 -11.27
N THR A 41 10.35 -0.37 -11.95
CA THR A 41 10.07 -0.67 -13.37
C THR A 41 9.21 -1.92 -13.56
N GLY A 42 9.10 -2.79 -12.56
CA GLY A 42 8.38 -4.07 -12.68
C GLY A 42 9.01 -5.07 -13.66
N GLU A 43 10.10 -4.70 -14.34
CA GLU A 43 10.80 -5.52 -15.34
C GLU A 43 11.43 -6.79 -14.77
N TYR A 44 11.70 -6.80 -13.46
CA TYR A 44 12.15 -7.98 -12.74
C TYR A 44 11.00 -8.95 -12.43
N LYS A 45 9.73 -8.53 -12.51
CA LYS A 45 8.61 -9.44 -12.27
C LYS A 45 8.53 -10.41 -13.44
N ASN A 46 8.47 -11.71 -13.13
CA ASN A 46 8.32 -12.78 -14.11
C ASN A 46 9.44 -12.87 -15.15
N TRP A 47 10.65 -12.38 -14.85
CA TRP A 47 11.79 -12.46 -15.78
C TRP A 47 12.11 -13.90 -16.22
N ARG A 48 11.84 -14.90 -15.37
CA ARG A 48 11.97 -16.33 -15.69
C ARG A 48 10.87 -16.88 -16.61
N ASN A 49 9.70 -16.24 -16.68
CA ASN A 49 8.58 -16.70 -17.51
C ASN A 49 8.59 -16.05 -18.91
N LYS A 50 9.64 -15.29 -19.26
CA LYS A 50 9.79 -14.65 -20.58
C LYS A 50 10.07 -15.64 -21.73
N MET A 51 10.28 -16.93 -21.44
CA MET A 51 10.66 -17.92 -22.46
C MET A 51 9.49 -18.70 -23.08
N GLU A 52 8.24 -18.36 -22.78
CA GLU A 52 7.08 -18.97 -23.45
C GLU A 52 6.30 -17.94 -24.27
N LYS A 53 6.84 -17.58 -25.44
CA LYS A 53 6.03 -17.26 -26.62
C LYS A 53 6.85 -17.37 -27.90
#